data_AF-A0A023FVG2-F1
#
_entry.id   AF-A0A023FVG2-F1
#
_cell.length_a   1.000
_cell.length_b   1.000
_cell.length_c   1.000
_cell.angle_alpha   90.00
_cell.angle_beta   90.00
_cell.angle_gamma   90.00
#
_symmetry.space_group_name_H-M   'P 1'
#
loop_
_entity.id
_entity.type
_entity.pdbx_description
1 polymer ?
#
loop_
_entity_poly.entity_id
_entity_poly.type
_entity_poly.pdbx_seq_one_letter_code
_entity_poly.pdbx_strand_id
1 'polypeptide(L)'
;MPATLRGTYPTGSIVSLLAVDCGTLALSMIRFSPSPVGGLITLPVLLWLLAQRAGTLPTLCCTAWTLVVFIMPFCAFRFQKKFLQSQMKIREERIKSLSDLFTSIRTVKMYAWEAALQETIQRLRTVELSWLFKANLLDGVLDSIYTASSSVLTIILFSTLYLFEPNITLSPQLSFSCIYLLFVTELTLNSTALIFRNGRQVALGLGRISEFCTEMDQEHKD
;
A
#
# COMPACT_ATOMS: atom_id res chain seq x y z
N MET A 1 -5.27 4.68 -33.40
CA MET A 1 -4.95 5.77 -32.47
C MET A 1 -4.78 7.03 -33.31
N PRO A 2 -5.63 8.04 -33.12
CA PRO A 2 -5.58 9.26 -33.91
C PRO A 2 -4.32 10.09 -33.61
N ALA A 3 -3.97 11.01 -34.50
CA ALA A 3 -2.64 11.64 -34.54
C ALA A 3 -2.39 12.58 -33.35
N THR A 4 -3.44 13.16 -32.78
CA THR A 4 -3.44 14.06 -31.61
C THR A 4 -3.08 13.31 -30.33
N LEU A 5 -3.66 12.13 -30.08
CA LEU A 5 -3.29 11.25 -28.96
C LEU A 5 -1.86 10.70 -29.01
N ARG A 6 -1.25 10.56 -30.20
CA ARG A 6 0.16 10.14 -30.34
C ARG A 6 1.16 11.19 -29.85
N GLY A 7 0.76 12.47 -29.85
CA GLY A 7 1.57 13.57 -29.31
C GLY A 7 1.56 13.60 -27.78
N THR A 8 0.42 13.25 -27.17
CA THR A 8 0.21 13.31 -25.71
C THR A 8 0.69 12.03 -25.01
N TYR A 9 0.55 10.85 -25.65
CA TYR A 9 1.03 9.57 -25.11
C TYR A 9 2.11 8.95 -25.99
N PRO A 10 3.40 9.14 -25.62
CA PRO A 10 4.49 8.42 -26.25
C PRO A 10 4.30 6.90 -26.11
N THR A 11 4.78 6.13 -27.08
CA THR A 11 4.70 4.66 -27.08
C THR A 11 5.20 4.03 -25.76
N GLY A 12 6.23 4.62 -25.14
CA GLY A 12 6.75 4.18 -23.84
C GLY A 12 5.76 4.34 -22.67
N SER A 13 4.95 5.40 -22.67
CA SER A 13 3.90 5.60 -21.65
C SER A 13 2.79 4.56 -21.78
N ILE A 14 2.41 4.22 -23.02
CA ILE A 14 1.41 3.18 -23.31
C ILE A 14 1.92 1.80 -22.89
N VAL A 15 3.18 1.48 -23.21
CA VAL A 15 3.80 0.22 -22.77
C VAL A 15 3.87 0.15 -21.25
N SER A 16 4.19 1.26 -20.56
CA SER A 16 4.16 1.31 -19.10
C SER A 16 2.74 1.13 -18.54
N LEU A 17 1.73 1.74 -19.16
CA LEU A 17 0.33 1.60 -18.76
C LEU A 17 -0.11 0.12 -18.87
N LEU A 18 0.20 -0.53 -20.00
CA LEU A 18 -0.16 -1.93 -20.25
C LEU A 18 0.65 -2.92 -19.41
N ALA A 19 1.96 -2.70 -19.24
CA ALA A 19 2.81 -3.65 -18.54
C ALA A 19 2.72 -3.50 -17.01
N VAL A 20 2.68 -2.27 -16.50
CA VAL A 20 2.75 -1.99 -15.06
C VAL A 20 1.37 -1.75 -14.47
N ASP A 21 0.56 -0.87 -15.06
CA ASP A 21 -0.74 -0.50 -14.47
C ASP A 21 -1.77 -1.62 -14.68
N CYS A 22 -1.88 -2.22 -15.87
CA CYS A 22 -2.74 -3.40 -16.05
C CYS A 22 -2.22 -4.64 -15.30
N GLY A 23 -0.90 -4.83 -15.21
CA GLY A 23 -0.31 -5.94 -14.44
C GLY A 23 -0.61 -5.84 -12.94
N THR A 24 -0.48 -4.64 -12.37
CA THR A 24 -0.83 -4.39 -10.96
C THR A 24 -2.33 -4.50 -10.71
N LEU A 25 -3.18 -4.10 -11.67
CA LEU A 25 -4.63 -4.32 -11.61
C LEU A 25 -4.99 -5.80 -11.63
N ALA A 26 -4.43 -6.58 -12.55
CA ALA A 26 -4.69 -8.01 -12.65
C ALA A 26 -4.28 -8.76 -11.37
N LEU A 27 -3.08 -8.48 -10.86
CA LEU A 27 -2.61 -9.08 -9.60
C LEU A 27 -3.49 -8.66 -8.42
N SER A 28 -3.98 -7.42 -8.43
CA SER A 28 -4.85 -6.92 -7.38
C SER A 28 -6.25 -7.51 -7.46
N MET A 29 -6.83 -7.73 -8.65
CA MET A 29 -8.10 -8.43 -8.81
C MET A 29 -8.04 -9.86 -8.23
N ILE A 30 -6.96 -10.59 -8.51
CA ILE A 30 -6.74 -11.93 -7.95
C ILE A 30 -6.66 -11.89 -6.42
N ARG A 31 -5.96 -10.90 -5.86
CA ARG A 31 -5.81 -10.74 -4.39
C ARG A 31 -7.08 -10.18 -3.72
N PHE A 32 -7.88 -9.39 -4.42
CA PHE A 32 -9.08 -8.73 -3.91
C PHE A 32 -10.33 -9.61 -3.96
N SER A 33 -10.40 -10.60 -4.86
CA SER A 33 -11.62 -11.38 -5.08
C SER A 33 -12.07 -12.25 -3.88
N PRO A 34 -11.19 -12.81 -3.02
CA PRO A 34 -11.64 -13.53 -1.82
C PRO A 34 -11.29 -12.84 -0.48
N SER A 35 -10.19 -12.08 -0.44
CA SER A 35 -9.51 -11.75 0.82
C SER A 35 -10.15 -10.66 1.71
N PRO A 36 -10.70 -9.54 1.20
CA PRO A 36 -11.24 -8.49 2.05
C PRO A 36 -12.58 -8.88 2.68
N VAL A 37 -13.44 -9.58 1.94
CA VAL A 37 -14.71 -10.11 2.46
C VAL A 37 -14.46 -11.21 3.48
N GLY A 38 -13.49 -12.10 3.21
CA GLY A 38 -13.04 -13.10 4.16
C GLY A 38 -12.54 -12.46 5.46
N GLY A 39 -11.62 -11.50 5.39
CA GLY A 39 -11.01 -10.90 6.58
C GLY A 39 -11.96 -10.10 7.46
N LEU A 40 -12.90 -9.37 6.86
CA LEU A 40 -13.92 -8.61 7.59
C LEU A 40 -14.92 -9.52 8.33
N ILE A 41 -15.21 -10.70 7.77
CA ILE A 41 -16.13 -11.67 8.38
C ILE A 41 -15.39 -12.56 9.39
N THR A 42 -14.14 -12.94 9.12
CA THR A 42 -13.37 -13.82 10.01
C THR A 42 -12.94 -13.12 11.29
N LEU A 43 -12.61 -11.83 11.25
CA LEU A 43 -12.23 -11.06 12.45
C LEU A 43 -13.26 -11.16 13.59
N PRO A 44 -14.55 -10.80 13.41
CA PRO A 44 -15.54 -10.89 14.48
C PRO A 44 -15.79 -12.33 14.93
N VAL A 45 -15.71 -13.33 14.03
CA VAL A 45 -15.83 -14.75 14.38
C VAL A 45 -14.67 -15.21 15.27
N LEU A 46 -13.44 -14.83 14.94
CA LEU A 46 -12.25 -15.17 15.73
C LEU A 46 -12.29 -14.51 17.11
N LEU A 47 -12.73 -13.25 17.19
CA LEU A 47 -12.91 -12.55 18.45
C LEU A 47 -14.03 -13.17 19.29
N TRP A 48 -15.12 -13.61 18.67
CA TRP A 48 -16.19 -14.33 19.36
C TRP A 48 -15.72 -15.70 19.89
N LEU A 49 -14.95 -16.45 19.11
CA LEU A 49 -14.34 -17.71 19.56
C LEU A 49 -13.34 -17.48 20.69
N LEU A 50 -12.59 -16.38 20.64
CA LEU A 50 -11.69 -15.98 21.73
C LEU A 50 -12.50 -15.68 23.02
N ALA A 51 -13.63 -14.98 22.92
CA ALA A 51 -14.52 -14.70 24.06
C ALA A 51 -15.03 -15.97 24.73
N GLN A 52 -15.32 -17.02 23.96
CA GLN A 52 -15.76 -18.31 24.52
C GLN A 52 -14.65 -19.05 25.26
N ARG A 53 -13.39 -18.87 24.85
CA ARG A 53 -12.25 -19.61 25.41
C ARG A 53 -11.60 -18.86 26.57
N ALA A 54 -11.33 -17.58 26.39
CA ALA A 54 -10.56 -16.73 27.29
C ALA A 54 -11.43 -15.73 28.08
N GLY A 55 -12.75 -15.83 27.98
CA GLY A 55 -13.65 -14.92 28.68
C GLY A 55 -13.82 -13.55 28.01
N THR A 56 -14.73 -12.75 28.57
CA THR A 56 -15.19 -11.49 27.97
C THR A 56 -14.18 -10.37 28.13
N LEU A 57 -13.52 -10.28 29.29
CA LEU A 57 -12.59 -9.21 29.63
C LEU A 57 -11.28 -9.24 28.80
N PRO A 58 -10.55 -10.37 28.72
CA PRO A 58 -9.34 -10.46 27.88
C PRO A 58 -9.64 -10.19 26.41
N THR A 59 -10.81 -10.65 25.96
CA THR A 59 -11.24 -10.44 24.58
C THR A 59 -11.50 -8.97 24.28
N LEU A 60 -12.08 -8.19 25.19
CA LEU A 60 -12.30 -6.75 24.99
C LEU A 60 -10.98 -5.98 24.84
N CYS A 61 -9.94 -6.33 25.59
CA CYS A 61 -8.63 -5.69 25.45
C CYS A 61 -7.97 -6.05 24.10
N CYS A 62 -8.06 -7.32 23.69
CA CYS A 62 -7.59 -7.76 22.38
C CYS A 62 -8.40 -7.13 21.22
N THR A 63 -9.72 -6.99 21.36
CA THR A 63 -10.56 -6.33 20.35
C THR A 63 -10.19 -4.85 20.23
N ALA A 64 -9.96 -4.16 21.34
CA ALA A 64 -9.53 -2.77 21.32
C ALA A 64 -8.21 -2.58 20.57
N TRP A 65 -7.20 -3.43 20.83
CA TRP A 65 -5.92 -3.36 20.12
C TRP A 65 -6.06 -3.69 18.63
N THR A 66 -6.76 -4.77 18.29
CA THR A 66 -6.98 -5.16 16.89
C THR A 66 -7.72 -4.09 16.10
N LEU A 67 -8.69 -3.38 16.70
CA LEU A 67 -9.38 -2.25 16.09
C LEU A 67 -8.44 -1.07 15.82
N VAL A 68 -7.54 -0.74 16.75
CA VAL A 68 -6.55 0.32 16.54
C VAL A 68 -5.66 -0.02 15.34
N VAL A 69 -5.16 -1.25 15.28
CA VAL A 69 -4.31 -1.74 14.17
C VAL A 69 -5.08 -1.77 12.84
N PHE A 70 -6.39 -2.07 12.88
CA PHE A 70 -7.25 -2.08 11.71
C PHE A 70 -7.54 -0.67 11.15
N ILE A 71 -7.73 0.33 12.03
CA ILE A 71 -8.03 1.72 11.64
C ILE A 71 -6.77 2.47 11.17
N MET A 72 -5.61 2.15 11.73
CA MET A 72 -4.34 2.80 11.39
C MET A 72 -4.05 2.97 9.88
N PRO A 73 -4.17 1.93 9.02
CA PRO A 73 -3.89 2.06 7.58
C PRO A 73 -4.88 3.00 6.87
N PHE A 74 -6.12 3.11 7.35
CA PHE A 74 -7.11 4.03 6.79
C PHE A 74 -6.70 5.50 7.01
N CYS A 75 -6.19 5.80 8.20
CA CYS A 75 -5.62 7.12 8.50
C CYS A 75 -4.36 7.39 7.66
N ALA A 76 -3.48 6.40 7.54
CA ALA A 76 -2.23 6.55 6.79
C ALA A 76 -2.44 6.65 5.27
N PHE A 77 -3.52 6.09 4.74
CA PHE A 77 -3.85 6.07 3.30
C PHE A 77 -3.79 7.47 2.66
N ARG A 78 -4.28 8.51 3.36
CA ARG A 78 -4.29 9.88 2.83
C ARG A 78 -2.88 10.45 2.65
N PHE A 79 -2.00 10.22 3.62
CA PHE A 79 -0.61 10.68 3.55
C PHE A 79 0.17 9.91 2.48
N GLN A 80 0.02 8.59 2.49
CA GLN A 80 0.58 7.69 1.50
C GLN A 80 0.19 8.06 0.07
N LYS A 81 -1.10 8.33 -0.18
CA LYS A 81 -1.59 8.78 -1.50
C LYS A 81 -0.92 10.09 -1.93
N LYS A 82 -0.84 11.08 -1.04
CA LYS A 82 -0.19 12.38 -1.32
C LYS A 82 1.30 12.23 -1.65
N PHE A 83 2.03 11.42 -0.90
CA PHE A 83 3.45 11.19 -1.16
C PHE A 83 3.68 10.49 -2.49
N LEU A 84 2.89 9.46 -2.79
CA LEU A 84 2.99 8.72 -4.05
C LEU A 84 2.63 9.60 -5.26
N GLN A 85 1.60 10.44 -5.15
CA GLN A 85 1.26 11.41 -6.20
C GLN A 85 2.39 12.42 -6.43
N SER A 86 2.97 12.97 -5.36
CA SER A 86 4.07 13.95 -5.45
C SER A 86 5.32 13.31 -6.08
N GLN A 87 5.62 12.08 -5.70
CA GLN A 87 6.71 11.30 -6.29
C GLN A 87 6.50 11.07 -7.79
N MET A 88 5.29 10.67 -8.21
CA MET A 88 4.99 10.41 -9.62
C MET A 88 5.14 11.68 -10.47
N LYS A 89 4.68 12.84 -9.99
CA LYS A 89 4.85 14.12 -10.70
C LYS A 89 6.31 14.46 -10.98
N ILE A 90 7.17 14.39 -9.95
CA ILE A 90 8.60 14.69 -10.11
C ILE A 90 9.30 13.65 -10.99
N ARG A 91 8.88 12.38 -10.89
CA ARG A 91 9.38 11.31 -11.75
C ARG A 91 9.04 11.57 -13.22
N GLU A 92 7.80 11.96 -13.52
CA GLU A 92 7.37 12.29 -14.88
C GLU A 92 8.17 13.47 -15.45
N GLU A 93 8.39 14.52 -14.65
CA GLU A 93 9.23 15.65 -15.03
C GLU A 93 10.68 15.23 -15.34
N ARG A 94 11.30 14.40 -14.47
CA ARG A 94 12.65 13.86 -14.69
C ARG A 94 12.74 13.02 -15.97
N ILE A 95 11.76 12.15 -16.20
CA ILE A 95 11.74 11.30 -17.40
C ILE A 95 11.57 12.16 -18.65
N LYS A 96 10.73 13.19 -18.61
CA LYS A 96 10.57 14.15 -19.71
C LYS A 96 11.88 14.88 -20.02
N SER A 97 12.55 15.45 -19.02
CA SER A 97 13.85 16.13 -19.24
C SER A 97 14.92 15.20 -19.81
N LEU A 98 14.94 13.94 -19.39
CA LEU A 98 15.83 12.92 -19.98
C LEU A 98 15.49 12.63 -21.44
N SER A 99 14.20 12.53 -21.78
CA SER A 99 13.74 12.32 -23.15
C SER A 99 14.13 13.50 -24.07
N ASP A 100 13.96 14.73 -23.59
CA ASP A 100 14.31 15.94 -24.34
C ASP A 100 15.84 16.01 -24.59
N LEU A 101 16.62 15.63 -23.57
CA LEU A 101 18.08 15.51 -23.67
C LEU A 101 18.49 14.48 -24.73
N PHE A 102 17.90 13.28 -24.73
CA PHE A 102 18.24 12.25 -25.71
C PHE A 102 17.87 12.64 -27.14
N THR A 103 16.72 13.31 -27.32
CA THR A 103 16.29 13.83 -28.62
C THR A 103 17.29 14.87 -29.17
N SER A 104 17.86 15.70 -28.29
CA SER A 104 18.78 16.79 -28.65
C SER A 104 20.25 16.49 -28.35
N ILE A 105 20.67 15.22 -28.28
CA ILE A 105 21.99 14.85 -27.78
C ILE A 105 23.16 15.47 -28.59
N ARG A 106 22.98 15.65 -29.91
CA ARG A 106 24.03 16.20 -30.78
C ARG A 106 24.32 17.68 -30.47
N THR A 107 23.30 18.48 -30.18
CA THR A 107 23.48 19.90 -29.82
C THR A 107 24.09 20.03 -28.44
N VAL A 108 23.63 19.22 -27.48
CA VAL A 108 24.19 19.17 -26.11
C VAL A 108 25.69 18.90 -26.15
N LYS A 109 26.14 17.95 -26.98
CA LYS A 109 27.57 17.63 -27.15
C LYS A 109 28.34 18.73 -27.86
N MET A 110 27.79 19.34 -28.92
CA MET A 110 28.48 20.41 -29.63
C MET A 110 28.75 21.64 -28.76
N TYR A 111 27.84 21.97 -27.84
CA TYR A 111 27.98 23.11 -26.94
C TYR A 111 28.52 22.74 -25.54
N ALA A 112 28.91 21.48 -25.32
CA ALA A 112 29.37 20.96 -24.03
C ALA A 112 28.41 21.27 -22.84
N TRP A 113 27.09 21.26 -23.09
CA TRP A 113 26.06 21.54 -22.07
C TRP A 113 25.79 20.38 -21.10
N GLU A 114 26.55 19.29 -21.20
CA GLU A 114 26.34 18.05 -20.43
C GLU A 114 26.31 18.30 -18.91
N ALA A 115 27.23 19.11 -18.39
CA ALA A 115 27.33 19.38 -16.96
C ALA A 115 26.11 20.14 -16.40
N ALA A 116 25.63 21.17 -17.13
CA ALA A 116 24.47 21.97 -16.71
C ALA A 116 23.17 21.16 -16.72
N LEU A 117 22.99 20.32 -17.75
CA LEU A 117 21.85 19.40 -17.85
C LEU A 117 21.91 18.33 -16.76
N GLN A 118 23.09 17.78 -16.50
CA GLN A 118 23.29 16.81 -15.42
C GLN A 118 22.90 17.41 -14.07
N GLU A 119 23.33 18.64 -13.75
CA GLU A 119 22.97 19.30 -12.48
C GLU A 119 21.44 19.46 -12.35
N THR A 120 20.77 19.84 -13.44
CA THR A 120 19.31 20.00 -13.48
C THR A 120 18.59 18.67 -13.18
N ILE A 121 19.01 17.58 -13.84
CA ILE A 121 18.44 16.23 -13.62
C ILE A 121 18.77 15.73 -12.21
N GLN A 122 19.97 16.01 -11.70
CA GLN A 122 20.39 15.66 -10.35
C GLN A 122 19.49 16.35 -9.31
N ARG A 123 19.17 17.63 -9.51
CA ARG A 123 18.25 18.38 -8.64
C ARG A 123 16.87 17.72 -8.60
N LEU A 124 16.28 17.39 -9.76
CA LEU A 124 15.01 16.65 -9.82
C LEU A 124 15.09 15.30 -9.08
N ARG A 125 16.19 14.56 -9.26
CA ARG A 125 16.42 13.28 -8.57
C ARG A 125 16.49 13.43 -7.06
N THR A 126 17.14 14.47 -6.53
CA THR A 126 17.19 14.71 -5.08
C THR A 126 15.80 14.95 -4.49
N VAL A 127 14.95 15.71 -5.20
CA VAL A 127 13.56 15.95 -4.81
C VAL A 127 12.75 14.66 -4.89
N GLU A 128 12.89 13.88 -5.98
CA GLU A 128 12.22 12.56 -6.13
C GLU A 128 12.56 11.64 -4.96
N LEU A 129 13.86 11.53 -4.62
CA LEU A 129 14.34 10.71 -3.52
C LEU A 129 13.78 11.15 -2.16
N SER A 130 13.63 12.45 -1.92
CA SER A 130 13.05 12.94 -0.67
C SER A 130 11.59 12.49 -0.48
N TRP A 131 10.79 12.49 -1.55
CA TRP A 131 9.41 12.02 -1.52
C TRP A 131 9.32 10.50 -1.44
N LEU A 132 10.19 9.80 -2.17
CA LEU A 132 10.31 8.34 -2.11
C LEU A 132 10.73 7.88 -0.70
N PHE A 133 11.65 8.60 -0.04
CA PHE A 133 12.04 8.32 1.33
C PHE A 133 10.87 8.50 2.30
N LYS A 134 10.12 9.60 2.22
CA LYS A 134 8.92 9.83 3.06
C LYS A 134 7.86 8.74 2.87
N ALA A 135 7.63 8.32 1.63
CA ALA A 135 6.69 7.25 1.31
C ALA A 135 7.13 5.90 1.90
N ASN A 136 8.40 5.52 1.70
CA ASN A 136 8.95 4.27 2.23
C ASN A 136 9.08 4.27 3.75
N LEU A 137 9.40 5.42 4.36
CA LEU A 137 9.46 5.55 5.81
C LEU A 137 8.07 5.31 6.42
N LEU A 138 7.02 5.89 5.85
CA LEU A 138 5.65 5.66 6.30
C LEU A 138 5.22 4.20 6.12
N ASP A 139 5.52 3.60 4.97
CA ASP A 139 5.27 2.17 4.73
C ASP A 139 6.02 1.28 5.72
N GLY A 140 7.29 1.58 6.03
CA GLY A 140 8.11 0.83 6.98
C GLY A 140 7.64 0.95 8.44
N VAL A 141 7.17 2.13 8.85
CA VAL A 141 6.57 2.33 10.18
C VAL A 141 5.30 1.50 10.34
N LEU A 142 4.44 1.48 9.32
CA LEU A 142 3.23 0.64 9.33
C LEU A 142 3.59 -0.84 9.45
N ASP A 143 4.53 -1.32 8.63
CA ASP A 143 4.98 -2.72 8.62
C ASP A 143 5.60 -3.14 9.97
N SER A 144 6.35 -2.22 10.58
CA SER A 144 6.93 -2.43 11.92
C SER A 144 5.84 -2.59 12.98
N ILE A 145 4.78 -1.77 12.92
CA ILE A 145 3.64 -1.85 13.85
C ILE A 145 2.87 -3.16 13.66
N TYR A 146 2.65 -3.61 12.42
CA TYR A 146 2.02 -4.90 12.16
C TYR A 146 2.84 -6.07 12.70
N THR A 147 4.16 -6.05 12.49
CA THR A 147 5.06 -7.08 13.01
C THR A 147 5.09 -7.08 14.54
N ALA A 148 5.13 -5.91 15.17
CA ALA A 148 5.11 -5.77 16.63
C ALA A 148 3.75 -6.15 17.25
N SER A 149 2.65 -5.96 16.51
CA SER A 149 1.29 -6.25 16.99
C SER A 149 1.13 -7.68 17.48
N SER A 150 1.84 -8.65 16.88
CA SER A 150 1.77 -10.05 17.27
C SER A 150 2.24 -10.29 18.71
N SER A 151 3.39 -9.71 19.04
CA SER A 151 3.94 -9.77 20.39
C SER A 151 3.06 -9.03 21.39
N VAL A 152 2.56 -7.85 21.01
CA VAL A 152 1.71 -7.01 21.88
C VAL A 152 0.38 -7.72 22.20
N LEU A 153 -0.28 -8.32 21.21
CA LEU A 153 -1.54 -9.06 21.42
C LEU A 153 -1.37 -10.21 22.40
N THR A 154 -0.28 -10.96 22.26
CA THR A 154 0.05 -12.08 23.15
C THR A 154 0.25 -11.59 24.60
N ILE A 155 0.99 -10.49 24.78
CA ILE A 155 1.21 -9.87 26.08
C ILE A 155 -0.11 -9.40 26.70
N ILE A 156 -0.95 -8.69 25.93
CA ILE A 156 -2.26 -8.20 26.40
C ILE A 156 -3.14 -9.37 26.84
N LEU A 157 -3.23 -10.43 26.03
CA LEU A 157 -4.07 -11.58 26.33
C LEU A 157 -3.65 -12.26 27.64
N PHE A 158 -2.39 -12.63 27.80
CA PHE A 158 -1.94 -13.33 29.00
C PHE A 158 -1.92 -12.43 30.24
N SER A 159 -1.60 -11.15 30.07
CA SER A 159 -1.66 -10.18 31.18
C SER A 159 -3.09 -9.98 31.67
N THR A 160 -4.07 -9.91 30.78
CA THR A 160 -5.48 -9.71 31.16
C THR A 160 -6.09 -10.98 31.75
N LEU A 161 -5.76 -12.16 31.20
CA LEU A 161 -6.12 -13.45 31.79
C LEU A 161 -5.60 -13.57 33.23
N TYR A 162 -4.33 -13.23 33.46
CA TYR A 162 -3.72 -13.30 34.79
C TYR A 162 -4.36 -12.33 35.81
N LEU A 163 -4.68 -11.12 35.39
CA LEU A 163 -5.18 -10.07 36.29
C LEU A 163 -6.68 -10.17 36.59
N PHE A 164 -7.49 -10.47 35.58
CA PHE A 164 -8.96 -10.34 35.68
C PHE A 164 -9.69 -11.68 35.86
N GLU A 165 -9.03 -12.81 35.57
CA GLU A 165 -9.65 -14.13 35.67
C GLU A 165 -8.81 -15.07 36.55
N PRO A 166 -8.65 -14.76 37.85
CA PRO A 166 -7.87 -15.60 38.78
C PRO A 166 -8.47 -17.01 38.97
N ASN A 167 -9.74 -17.20 38.59
CA ASN A 167 -10.44 -18.48 38.69
C ASN A 167 -10.16 -19.42 37.50
N ILE A 168 -9.60 -18.92 36.40
CA ILE A 168 -9.25 -19.75 35.24
C ILE A 168 -7.86 -20.33 35.48
N THR A 169 -7.78 -21.66 35.57
CA THR A 169 -6.50 -22.34 35.57
C THR A 169 -5.91 -22.27 34.16
N LEU A 170 -4.71 -21.70 34.02
CA LEU A 170 -3.98 -21.69 32.76
C LEU A 170 -3.52 -23.11 32.40
N SER A 171 -4.44 -23.91 31.87
CA SER A 171 -4.12 -25.19 31.27
C SER A 171 -3.33 -24.97 29.98
N PRO A 172 -2.32 -25.82 29.67
CA PRO A 172 -1.62 -25.76 28.39
C PRO A 172 -2.59 -25.79 27.20
N GLN A 173 -3.66 -26.58 27.29
CA GLN A 173 -4.67 -26.71 26.24
C GLN A 173 -5.36 -25.38 25.91
N LEU A 174 -5.73 -24.61 26.94
CA LEU A 174 -6.36 -23.29 26.80
C LEU A 174 -5.37 -22.30 26.18
N SER A 175 -4.14 -22.29 26.68
CA SER A 175 -3.09 -21.35 26.26
C SER A 175 -2.72 -21.55 24.79
N PHE A 176 -2.51 -22.79 24.34
CA PHE A 176 -2.23 -23.10 22.94
C PHE A 176 -3.41 -22.74 22.02
N SER A 177 -4.65 -23.01 22.45
CA SER A 177 -5.83 -22.64 21.68
C SER A 177 -5.94 -21.12 21.50
N CYS A 178 -5.64 -20.33 22.53
CA CYS A 178 -5.74 -18.86 22.43
C CYS A 178 -4.60 -18.28 21.59
N ILE A 179 -3.37 -18.77 21.75
CA ILE A 179 -2.23 -18.39 20.90
C ILE A 179 -2.54 -18.68 19.43
N TYR A 180 -3.11 -19.85 19.13
CA TYR A 180 -3.51 -20.18 17.77
C TYR A 180 -4.58 -19.23 17.21
N LEU A 181 -5.59 -18.86 18.01
CA LEU A 181 -6.59 -17.88 17.60
C LEU A 181 -5.99 -16.49 17.34
N LEU A 182 -5.02 -16.05 18.15
CA LEU A 182 -4.27 -14.81 17.90
C LEU A 182 -3.48 -14.89 16.60
N PHE A 183 -2.78 -16.00 16.35
CA PHE A 183 -2.04 -16.22 15.11
C PHE A 183 -2.94 -16.13 13.86
N VAL A 184 -4.12 -16.76 13.89
CA VAL A 184 -5.07 -16.68 12.77
C VAL A 184 -5.63 -15.25 12.60
N THR A 185 -5.82 -14.54 13.70
CA THR A 185 -6.24 -13.12 13.68
C THR A 185 -5.16 -12.24 13.03
N GLU A 186 -3.89 -12.48 13.33
CA GLU A 186 -2.76 -11.77 12.73
C GLU A 186 -2.62 -12.02 11.23
N LEU A 187 -2.79 -13.27 10.77
CA LEU A 187 -2.79 -13.58 9.34
C LEU A 187 -3.88 -12.79 8.60
N THR A 188 -5.04 -12.63 9.23
CA THR A 188 -6.16 -11.85 8.69
C THR A 188 -5.85 -10.35 8.64
N LEU A 189 -5.24 -9.81 9.69
CA LEU A 189 -4.85 -8.39 9.76
C LEU A 189 -3.76 -8.06 8.73
N ASN A 190 -2.74 -8.90 8.60
CA ASN A 190 -1.65 -8.73 7.63
C ASN A 190 -2.16 -8.81 6.18
N SER A 191 -3.06 -9.75 5.89
CA SER A 191 -3.70 -9.86 4.58
C SER A 191 -4.51 -8.60 4.24
N THR A 192 -5.23 -8.06 5.22
CA THR A 192 -5.98 -6.81 5.07
C THR A 192 -5.07 -5.61 4.82
N ALA A 193 -3.96 -5.49 5.56
CA ALA A 193 -2.96 -4.43 5.36
C ALA A 193 -2.36 -4.44 3.95
N LEU A 194 -2.09 -5.64 3.42
CA LEU A 194 -1.60 -5.83 2.05
C LEU A 194 -2.61 -5.33 1.00
N ILE A 195 -3.91 -5.54 1.23
CA ILE A 195 -4.97 -5.02 0.36
C ILE A 195 -4.98 -3.49 0.39
N PHE A 196 -4.89 -2.86 1.55
CA PHE A 196 -4.80 -1.40 1.64
C PHE A 196 -3.57 -0.83 0.93
N ARG A 197 -2.42 -1.52 1.04
CA ARG A 197 -1.19 -1.14 0.33
C ARG A 197 -1.36 -1.19 -1.18
N ASN A 198 -1.86 -2.31 -1.71
CA ASN A 198 -2.06 -2.49 -3.15
C ASN A 198 -3.21 -1.62 -3.69
N GLY A 199 -4.27 -1.43 -2.89
CA GLY A 199 -5.43 -0.63 -3.23
C GLY A 199 -5.07 0.82 -3.58
N ARG A 200 -4.04 1.40 -2.94
CA ARG A 200 -3.50 2.73 -3.33
C ARG A 200 -2.95 2.75 -4.75
N GLN A 201 -2.09 1.78 -5.06
CA GLN A 201 -1.42 1.68 -6.35
C GLN A 201 -2.44 1.40 -7.46
N VAL A 202 -3.40 0.52 -7.18
CA VAL A 202 -4.56 0.24 -8.01
C VAL A 202 -5.40 1.48 -8.25
N ALA A 203 -5.74 2.23 -7.21
CA ALA A 203 -6.56 3.44 -7.36
C ALA A 203 -5.88 4.51 -8.22
N LEU A 204 -4.55 4.64 -8.15
CA LEU A 204 -3.79 5.53 -9.03
C LEU A 204 -3.75 5.00 -10.47
N GLY A 205 -3.48 3.70 -10.67
CA GLY A 205 -3.45 3.08 -11.99
C GLY A 205 -4.81 3.16 -12.71
N LEU A 206 -5.90 2.88 -11.99
CA LEU A 206 -7.28 3.05 -12.47
C LEU A 206 -7.57 4.49 -12.89
N GLY A 207 -7.11 5.48 -12.12
CA GLY A 207 -7.27 6.89 -12.47
C GLY A 207 -6.62 7.21 -13.81
N ARG A 208 -5.38 6.76 -14.01
CA ARG A 208 -4.63 6.97 -15.27
C ARG A 208 -5.26 6.26 -16.46
N ILE A 209 -5.71 5.01 -16.27
CA ILE A 209 -6.38 4.25 -17.34
C ILE A 209 -7.72 4.88 -17.69
N SER A 210 -8.49 5.33 -16.70
CA SER A 210 -9.75 6.03 -16.92
C SER A 210 -9.57 7.31 -17.72
N GLU A 211 -8.56 8.12 -17.38
CA GLU A 211 -8.23 9.36 -18.09
C GLU A 211 -7.85 9.06 -19.55
N PHE A 212 -6.96 8.09 -19.77
CA PHE A 212 -6.58 7.62 -21.10
C PHE A 212 -7.76 7.14 -21.95
N CYS A 213 -8.65 6.32 -21.38
CA CYS A 213 -9.84 5.84 -22.09
C CYS A 213 -10.82 6.98 -22.42
N THR A 214 -10.95 7.97 -21.54
CA THR A 214 -11.86 9.10 -21.76
C THR A 214 -11.39 9.99 -22.93
N GLU A 215 -10.08 10.24 -23.01
CA GLU A 215 -9.49 11.01 -24.12
C GLU A 215 -9.60 10.27 -25.46
N MET A 216 -9.45 8.94 -25.45
CA MET A 216 -9.67 8.08 -26.63
C MET A 216 -11.11 8.14 -27.16
N ASP A 217 -12.11 8.20 -26.28
CA ASP A 217 -13.53 8.25 -26.65
C ASP A 217 -13.97 9.62 -27.19
N GLN A 218 -13.37 10.71 -26.68
CA GLN A 218 -13.65 12.06 -27.17
C GLN A 218 -13.16 12.24 -28.61
N GLU A 219 -11.97 11.74 -28.92
CA GLU A 219 -11.35 11.85 -30.26
C GLU A 219 -11.95 10.89 -31.31
N HIS A 220 -12.86 9.99 -30.90
CA HIS A 220 -13.62 9.12 -31.81
C HIS A 220 -15.02 9.65 -32.15
N LYS A 221 -15.48 10.69 -31.43
CA LYS A 221 -16.76 11.38 -31.68
C LYS A 221 -16.62 12.60 -32.58
N ASP A 222 -15.41 13.14 -32.68
CA ASP A 222 -15.01 14.19 -33.63
C ASP A 222 -14.49 13.59 -34.94
#